data_AF-A0A5C6FRG9-F1
#
_entry.id   AF-A0A5C6FRG9-F1
#
_cell.length_a   1.000
_cell.length_b   1.000
_cell.length_c   1.000
_cell.angle_alpha   90.00
_cell.angle_beta   90.00
_cell.angle_gamma   90.00
#
_symmetry.space_group_name_H-M   'P 1'
#
loop_
_entity.id
_entity.type
_entity.pdbx_description
1 polymer ?
#
loop_
_entity_poly.entity_id
_entity_poly.type
_entity_poly.pdbx_seq_one_letter_code
_entity_poly.pdbx_strand_id
1 'polypeptide(L)'
;MTDLRELLKDDVVKAHEVLSKAVGKVLFTQGEKRGRSHIWIAKLNINSVPVLLEIAKKKDCPSTHVLELLHERDWTIGFDAVCEVFEILRKHRVAHQVKQMLDAGASVNSIVHALHVDKTTVKEAAEFANEYPVEALRYAGEQHRKEHPNAKYINLAGQVSDLYKAGLSFRQIAEELGVCFSTVQRAFDLNNCTAVKEAACKGTVLRRTGRLNTPPEVVASVCTALQNNQSIHSISRSRGMDRGTIRRIREMMKSGELDLG
;
A
#
# COMPACT_ATOMS: atom_id res chain seq x y z
N MET A 1 -0.70 32.25 -12.41
CA MET A 1 -0.97 30.81 -12.12
C MET A 1 0.29 29.96 -12.12
N THR A 2 1.30 30.25 -12.95
CA THR A 2 2.58 29.50 -12.99
C THR A 2 3.38 29.63 -11.69
N ASP A 3 3.51 30.85 -11.17
CA ASP A 3 4.25 31.12 -9.91
C ASP A 3 3.67 30.42 -8.68
N LEU A 4 2.34 30.30 -8.62
CA LEU A 4 1.66 29.55 -7.56
C LEU A 4 1.97 28.06 -7.67
N ARG A 5 1.98 27.51 -8.89
CA ARG A 5 2.33 26.10 -9.11
C ARG A 5 3.77 25.80 -8.74
N GLU A 6 4.69 26.73 -8.98
CA GLU A 6 6.10 26.61 -8.56
C GLU A 6 6.20 26.63 -7.03
N LEU A 7 5.57 27.61 -6.37
CA LEU A 7 5.51 27.69 -4.91
C LEU A 7 4.96 26.39 -4.27
N LEU A 8 3.92 25.81 -4.88
CA LEU A 8 3.29 24.58 -4.39
C LEU A 8 4.07 23.29 -4.70
N LYS A 9 5.02 23.32 -5.63
CA LYS A 9 5.81 22.14 -6.04
C LYS A 9 7.16 22.06 -5.35
N ASP A 10 7.78 23.20 -5.03
CA ASP A 10 9.16 23.25 -4.55
C ASP A 10 9.33 22.71 -3.12
N ASP A 11 8.40 23.01 -2.21
CA ASP A 11 8.49 22.62 -0.79
C ASP A 11 7.09 22.39 -0.22
N VAL A 12 6.76 21.12 0.08
CA VAL A 12 5.44 20.72 0.58
C VAL A 12 5.12 21.34 1.93
N VAL A 13 6.13 21.52 2.79
CA VAL A 13 5.94 22.05 4.15
C VAL A 13 5.63 23.55 4.08
N LYS A 14 6.42 24.30 3.29
CA LYS A 14 6.14 25.73 3.06
C LYS A 14 4.82 25.93 2.33
N ALA A 15 4.54 25.14 1.30
CA ALA A 15 3.27 25.19 0.59
C ALA A 15 2.08 24.98 1.53
N HIS A 16 2.19 24.04 2.48
CA HIS A 16 1.15 23.82 3.48
C HIS A 16 0.94 25.03 4.40
N GLU A 17 2.01 25.66 4.88
CA GLU A 17 1.92 26.86 5.73
C GLU A 17 1.27 28.04 4.99
N VAL A 18 1.63 28.25 3.72
CA VAL A 18 1.05 29.32 2.91
C VAL A 18 -0.42 29.04 2.58
N LEU A 19 -0.75 27.80 2.25
CA LEU A 19 -2.13 27.38 1.99
C LEU A 19 -3.00 27.42 3.25
N SER A 20 -2.47 27.10 4.44
CA SER A 20 -3.24 27.17 5.68
C SER A 20 -3.57 28.61 6.08
N LYS A 21 -2.70 29.57 5.77
CA LYS A 21 -2.99 31.01 5.92
C LYS A 21 -3.94 31.53 4.83
N ALA A 22 -3.90 30.93 3.65
CA ALA A 22 -4.78 31.28 2.53
C ALA A 22 -6.20 30.75 2.69
N VAL A 23 -6.35 29.55 3.25
CA VAL A 23 -7.65 28.98 3.58
C VAL A 23 -8.09 29.59 4.91
N GLY A 24 -8.97 30.58 4.83
CA GLY A 24 -9.59 31.21 5.98
C GLY A 24 -10.65 30.29 6.61
N LYS A 25 -11.69 30.90 7.17
CA LYS A 25 -12.74 30.17 7.89
C LYS A 25 -13.46 29.17 6.95
N VAL A 26 -13.54 27.92 7.40
CA VAL A 26 -14.30 26.86 6.73
C VAL A 26 -15.64 26.71 7.43
N LEU A 27 -16.73 26.92 6.70
CA LEU A 27 -18.09 26.74 7.19
C LEU A 27 -18.70 25.53 6.51
N PHE A 28 -19.14 24.55 7.31
CA PHE A 28 -19.87 23.41 6.81
C PHE A 28 -21.36 23.67 6.95
N THR A 29 -22.08 23.59 5.82
CA THR A 29 -23.54 23.68 5.79
C THR A 29 -24.11 22.39 5.23
N GLN A 30 -25.29 22.02 5.73
CA GLN A 30 -26.04 20.90 5.21
C GLN A 30 -26.79 21.38 3.96
N GLY A 31 -26.46 20.78 2.82
CA GLY A 31 -27.10 21.03 1.54
C GLY A 31 -28.35 20.16 1.32
N GLU A 32 -28.77 20.09 0.06
CA GLU A 32 -29.95 19.33 -0.34
C GLU A 32 -29.81 17.83 -0.04
N LYS A 33 -30.97 17.18 0.13
CA LYS A 33 -31.04 15.74 0.38
C LYS A 33 -30.85 14.99 -0.94
N ARG A 34 -29.85 14.11 -1.01
CA ARG A 34 -29.58 13.24 -2.15
C ARG A 34 -29.80 11.78 -1.74
N GLY A 35 -31.00 11.26 -2.02
CA GLY A 35 -31.41 9.92 -1.62
C GLY A 35 -31.62 9.81 -0.10
N ARG A 36 -30.86 8.94 0.57
CA ARG A 36 -30.92 8.74 2.03
C ARG A 36 -30.01 9.67 2.84
N SER A 37 -29.11 10.39 2.17
CA SER A 37 -28.10 11.24 2.82
C SER A 37 -28.24 12.71 2.42
N HIS A 38 -27.59 13.60 3.15
CA HIS A 38 -27.46 15.02 2.79
C HIS A 38 -26.12 15.25 2.10
N ILE A 39 -26.11 16.16 1.13
CA ILE A 39 -24.85 16.71 0.62
C ILE A 39 -24.31 17.66 1.67
N TRP A 40 -23.06 17.50 2.05
CA TRP A 40 -22.38 18.49 2.89
C TRP A 40 -21.69 19.49 1.98
N ILE A 41 -21.90 20.77 2.25
CA ILE A 41 -21.30 21.86 1.50
C ILE A 41 -20.26 22.53 2.38
N ALA A 42 -19.01 22.55 1.93
CA ALA A 42 -17.99 23.37 2.56
C ALA A 42 -17.91 24.71 1.83
N LYS A 43 -18.14 25.77 2.60
CA LYS A 43 -17.96 27.16 2.18
C LYS A 43 -16.63 27.64 2.74
N LEU A 44 -15.67 27.89 1.86
CA LEU A 44 -14.31 28.27 2.19
C LEU A 44 -14.12 29.75 1.86
N ASN A 45 -13.61 30.53 2.81
CA ASN A 45 -13.11 31.85 2.51
C ASN A 45 -11.64 31.74 2.10
N ILE A 46 -11.30 32.09 0.86
CA ILE A 46 -9.91 32.01 0.37
C ILE A 46 -9.29 33.40 0.37
N ASN A 47 -8.33 33.65 1.26
CA ASN A 47 -7.51 34.85 1.26
C ASN A 47 -6.28 34.66 0.37
N SER A 48 -6.20 35.38 -0.74
CA SER A 48 -5.07 35.31 -1.67
C SER A 48 -3.85 36.12 -1.21
N VAL A 49 -4.01 37.07 -0.29
CA VAL A 49 -2.95 38.01 0.12
C VAL A 49 -1.71 37.31 0.70
N PRO A 50 -1.83 36.33 1.63
CA PRO A 50 -0.67 35.60 2.17
C PRO A 50 0.13 34.87 1.07
N VAL A 51 -0.57 34.33 0.08
CA VAL A 51 0.05 33.62 -1.05
C VAL A 51 0.81 34.59 -1.95
N LEU A 52 0.19 35.73 -2.27
CA LEU A 52 0.80 36.77 -3.10
C LEU A 52 2.02 37.39 -2.40
N LEU A 53 1.94 37.57 -1.07
CA LEU A 53 3.05 38.09 -0.26
C LEU A 53 4.27 37.17 -0.34
N GLU A 54 4.09 35.87 -0.19
CA GLU A 54 5.19 34.90 -0.28
C GLU A 54 5.82 34.83 -1.68
N ILE A 55 4.99 34.90 -2.74
CA ILE A 55 5.49 34.98 -4.11
C ILE A 55 6.28 36.28 -4.32
N ALA A 56 5.78 37.41 -3.80
CA ALA A 56 6.42 38.72 -3.92
C ALA A 56 7.76 38.76 -3.18
N LYS A 57 7.85 38.19 -1.96
CA LYS A 57 9.10 38.04 -1.20
C LYS A 57 10.12 37.20 -1.95
N LYS A 58 9.71 36.06 -2.52
CA LYS A 58 10.62 35.17 -3.29
C LYS A 58 11.18 35.86 -4.54
N LYS A 59 10.41 36.78 -5.14
CA LYS A 59 10.78 37.51 -6.36
C LYS A 59 11.35 38.91 -6.10
N ASP A 60 11.55 39.29 -4.85
CA ASP A 60 12.02 40.62 -4.45
C ASP A 60 11.21 41.76 -5.11
N CYS A 61 9.88 41.63 -5.11
CA CYS A 61 9.00 42.58 -5.77
C CYS A 61 8.88 43.89 -4.97
N PRO A 62 8.89 45.07 -5.60
CA PRO A 62 8.71 46.36 -4.91
C PRO A 62 7.37 46.49 -4.17
N SER A 63 6.37 45.72 -4.58
CA SER A 63 5.03 45.69 -4.00
C SER A 63 4.94 44.89 -2.69
N THR A 64 6.03 44.27 -2.23
CA THR A 64 6.04 43.43 -1.02
C THR A 64 5.52 44.20 0.20
N HIS A 65 5.98 45.43 0.41
CA HIS A 65 5.57 46.24 1.57
C HIS A 65 4.05 46.54 1.59
N VAL A 66 3.44 46.74 0.42
CA VAL A 66 1.99 46.94 0.31
C VAL A 66 1.23 45.66 0.66
N LEU A 67 1.74 44.50 0.24
CA LEU A 67 1.15 43.21 0.55
C LEU A 67 1.29 42.85 2.04
N GLU A 68 2.39 43.24 2.70
CA GLU A 68 2.55 43.11 4.15
C GLU A 68 1.50 43.92 4.91
N LEU A 69 1.30 45.19 4.52
CA LEU A 69 0.27 46.04 5.11
C LEU A 69 -1.15 45.48 4.91
N LEU A 70 -1.43 44.92 3.72
CA LEU A 70 -2.71 44.28 3.43
C LEU A 70 -2.91 42.99 4.26
N HIS A 71 -1.83 42.24 4.49
CA HIS A 71 -1.86 41.05 5.31
C HIS A 71 -2.09 41.38 6.79
N GLU A 72 -1.37 42.36 7.35
CA GLU A 72 -1.49 42.80 8.75
C GLU A 72 -2.86 43.36 9.10
N ARG A 73 -3.54 43.98 8.12
CA ARG A 73 -4.89 44.53 8.31
C ARG A 73 -6.00 43.52 8.08
N ASP A 74 -5.68 42.23 7.97
CA ASP A 74 -6.60 41.15 7.65
C ASP A 74 -7.49 41.50 6.43
N TRP A 75 -6.93 42.21 5.45
CA TRP A 75 -7.69 42.59 4.27
C TRP A 75 -7.96 41.32 3.47
N THR A 76 -9.20 40.84 3.55
CA THR A 76 -9.65 39.65 2.84
C THR A 76 -10.25 40.06 1.50
N ILE A 77 -9.53 39.82 0.41
CA ILE A 77 -10.18 39.65 -0.91
C ILE A 77 -10.62 38.18 -0.96
N GLY A 78 -11.54 37.85 -0.06
CA GLY A 78 -12.09 36.52 0.07
C GLY A 78 -13.18 36.31 -0.96
N PHE A 79 -13.11 35.23 -1.71
CA PHE A 79 -14.27 34.70 -2.40
C PHE A 79 -14.70 33.40 -1.73
N ASP A 80 -16.00 33.19 -1.71
CA ASP A 80 -16.58 31.98 -1.19
C ASP A 80 -16.45 30.87 -2.22
N ALA A 81 -15.62 29.88 -1.95
CA ALA A 81 -15.61 28.64 -2.70
C ALA A 81 -16.58 27.67 -2.06
N VAL A 82 -17.54 27.19 -2.85
CA VAL A 82 -18.52 26.19 -2.46
C VAL A 82 -18.07 24.86 -3.05
N CYS A 83 -17.74 23.89 -2.21
CA CYS A 83 -17.43 22.53 -2.66
C CYS A 83 -18.29 21.50 -1.96
N GLU A 84 -18.70 20.47 -2.71
CA GLU A 84 -19.35 19.31 -2.13
C GLU A 84 -18.31 18.50 -1.36
N VAL A 85 -18.62 18.20 -0.10
CA VAL A 85 -17.84 17.31 0.74
C VAL A 85 -18.31 15.90 0.45
N PHE A 86 -17.50 15.15 -0.29
CA PHE A 86 -17.73 13.74 -0.55
C PHE A 86 -17.02 12.88 0.50
N GLU A 87 -17.71 11.83 0.93
CA GLU A 87 -17.09 10.81 1.75
C GLU A 87 -16.02 10.06 0.94
N ILE A 88 -14.81 10.00 1.48
CA ILE A 88 -13.73 9.23 0.86
C ILE A 88 -13.87 7.78 1.27
N LEU A 89 -14.60 7.05 0.42
CA LEU A 89 -14.76 5.62 0.52
C LEU A 89 -13.41 4.90 0.49
N ARG A 90 -13.35 3.71 1.11
CA ARG A 90 -12.13 2.90 1.20
C ARG A 90 -11.50 2.61 -0.16
N LYS A 91 -12.33 2.36 -1.19
CA LYS A 91 -11.88 2.15 -2.56
C LYS A 91 -11.10 3.34 -3.14
N HIS A 92 -11.49 4.58 -2.82
CA HIS A 92 -10.80 5.78 -3.28
C HIS A 92 -9.41 5.90 -2.63
N ARG A 93 -9.29 5.51 -1.35
CA ARG A 93 -8.03 5.57 -0.60
C ARG A 93 -6.97 4.62 -1.15
N VAL A 94 -7.37 3.42 -1.59
CA VAL A 94 -6.43 2.40 -2.07
C VAL A 94 -6.28 2.37 -3.59
N ALA A 95 -7.11 3.11 -4.34
CA ALA A 95 -7.12 3.15 -5.81
C ALA A 95 -5.73 3.34 -6.42
N HIS A 96 -4.93 4.25 -5.85
CA HIS A 96 -3.58 4.53 -6.37
C HIS A 96 -2.65 3.33 -6.25
N GLN A 97 -2.59 2.73 -5.05
CA GLN A 97 -1.77 1.55 -4.76
C GLN A 97 -2.24 0.34 -5.58
N VAL A 98 -3.56 0.16 -5.70
CA VAL A 98 -4.15 -0.92 -6.51
C VAL A 98 -3.74 -0.77 -7.97
N LYS A 99 -3.84 0.44 -8.55
CA LYS A 99 -3.42 0.70 -9.94
C LYS A 99 -1.93 0.40 -10.14
N GLN A 100 -1.07 0.91 -9.26
CA GLN A 100 0.37 0.63 -9.32
C GLN A 100 0.69 -0.86 -9.28
N MET A 101 0.06 -1.62 -8.38
CA MET A 101 0.27 -3.06 -8.27
C MET A 101 -0.29 -3.82 -9.50
N LEU A 102 -1.43 -3.40 -10.05
CA LEU A 102 -2.00 -3.99 -11.27
C LEU A 102 -1.13 -3.71 -12.49
N ASP A 103 -0.64 -2.47 -12.65
CA ASP A 103 0.26 -2.07 -13.73
C ASP A 103 1.60 -2.83 -13.66
N ALA A 104 2.03 -3.19 -12.44
CA ALA A 104 3.17 -4.07 -12.22
C ALA A 104 2.88 -5.56 -12.50
N GLY A 105 1.63 -5.94 -12.80
CA GLY A 105 1.23 -7.31 -13.10
C GLY A 105 0.78 -8.15 -11.90
N ALA A 106 0.56 -7.55 -10.72
CA ALA A 106 0.09 -8.28 -9.55
C ALA A 106 -1.34 -8.79 -9.74
N SER A 107 -1.61 -10.00 -9.26
CA SER A 107 -2.99 -10.52 -9.25
C SER A 107 -3.84 -9.85 -8.16
N VAL A 108 -5.15 -9.73 -8.41
CA VAL A 108 -6.12 -9.17 -7.45
C VAL A 108 -6.00 -9.80 -6.05
N ASN A 109 -5.78 -11.10 -5.97
CA ASN A 109 -5.60 -11.78 -4.68
C ASN A 109 -4.31 -11.35 -3.97
N SER A 110 -3.23 -11.12 -4.70
CA SER A 110 -1.96 -10.63 -4.12
C SER A 110 -2.14 -9.23 -3.54
N ILE A 111 -2.87 -8.36 -4.26
CA ILE A 111 -3.20 -7.01 -3.81
C ILE A 111 -4.09 -7.03 -2.55
N VAL A 112 -5.10 -7.90 -2.52
CA VAL A 112 -5.94 -8.15 -1.33
C VAL A 112 -5.09 -8.45 -0.09
N HIS A 113 -4.10 -9.34 -0.24
CA HIS A 113 -3.20 -9.70 0.85
C HIS A 113 -2.26 -8.56 1.24
N ALA A 114 -1.69 -7.84 0.26
CA ALA A 114 -0.75 -6.75 0.50
C ALA A 114 -1.38 -5.52 1.17
N LEU A 115 -2.64 -5.23 0.85
CA LEU A 115 -3.36 -4.05 1.31
C LEU A 115 -4.36 -4.34 2.45
N HIS A 116 -4.52 -5.61 2.85
CA HIS A 116 -5.49 -6.04 3.87
C HIS A 116 -6.93 -5.53 3.63
N VAL A 117 -7.34 -5.53 2.36
CA VAL A 117 -8.68 -5.12 1.88
C VAL A 117 -9.42 -6.31 1.29
N ASP A 118 -10.75 -6.28 1.34
CA ASP A 118 -11.58 -7.28 0.69
C ASP A 118 -11.46 -7.21 -0.84
N LYS A 119 -11.75 -8.34 -1.50
CA LYS A 119 -11.65 -8.49 -2.97
C LYS A 119 -12.58 -7.52 -3.71
N THR A 120 -13.75 -7.24 -3.15
CA THR A 120 -14.72 -6.26 -3.66
C THR A 120 -14.11 -4.86 -3.69
N THR A 121 -13.50 -4.41 -2.59
CA THR A 121 -12.82 -3.12 -2.51
C THR A 121 -11.68 -3.01 -3.52
N VAL A 122 -10.88 -4.06 -3.74
CA VAL A 122 -9.81 -4.03 -4.76
C VAL A 122 -10.37 -3.85 -6.16
N LYS A 123 -11.45 -4.56 -6.51
CA LYS A 123 -12.09 -4.42 -7.83
C LYS A 123 -12.66 -3.03 -8.05
N GLU A 124 -13.44 -2.53 -7.08
CA GLU A 124 -14.02 -1.20 -7.15
C GLU A 124 -12.94 -0.10 -7.18
N ALA A 125 -11.83 -0.30 -6.46
CA ALA A 125 -10.69 0.61 -6.49
C ALA A 125 -9.97 0.59 -7.85
N ALA A 126 -9.87 -0.58 -8.50
CA ALA A 126 -9.29 -0.71 -9.83
C ALA A 126 -10.18 -0.06 -10.91
N GLU A 127 -11.49 -0.28 -10.85
CA GLU A 127 -12.46 0.39 -11.74
C GLU A 127 -12.38 1.91 -11.58
N PHE A 128 -12.43 2.39 -10.33
CA PHE A 128 -12.29 3.80 -10.02
C PHE A 128 -10.97 4.39 -10.54
N ALA A 129 -9.87 3.64 -10.41
CA ALA A 129 -8.55 4.08 -10.84
C ALA A 129 -8.36 4.17 -12.37
N ASN A 130 -9.24 3.51 -13.12
CA ASN A 130 -9.32 3.60 -14.58
C ASN A 130 -10.20 4.76 -15.03
N GLU A 131 -11.28 5.05 -14.29
CA GLU A 131 -12.22 6.12 -14.61
C GLU A 131 -11.69 7.52 -14.27
N TYR A 132 -10.88 7.65 -13.22
CA TYR A 132 -10.39 8.93 -12.73
C TYR A 132 -8.85 9.00 -12.66
N PRO A 133 -8.23 10.15 -12.98
CA PRO A 133 -6.80 10.37 -12.79
C PRO A 133 -6.48 10.35 -11.28
N VAL A 134 -5.88 9.24 -10.84
CA VAL A 134 -5.69 8.90 -9.43
C VAL A 134 -4.64 9.78 -8.75
N GLU A 135 -3.85 10.54 -9.52
CA GLU A 135 -2.84 11.46 -8.96
C GLU A 135 -3.46 12.51 -8.01
N ALA A 136 -4.75 12.83 -8.18
CA ALA A 136 -5.46 13.79 -7.35
C ALA A 136 -5.81 13.28 -5.93
N LEU A 137 -5.70 11.97 -5.66
CA LEU A 137 -6.11 11.36 -4.39
C LEU A 137 -4.94 10.92 -3.51
N ARG A 138 -3.78 11.58 -3.62
CA ARG A 138 -2.68 11.40 -2.66
C ARG A 138 -3.11 11.87 -1.27
N TYR A 139 -3.71 10.97 -0.51
CA TYR A 139 -4.11 11.26 0.87
C TYR A 139 -2.94 11.03 1.83
N ALA A 140 -2.57 12.10 2.52
CA ALA A 140 -1.71 12.06 3.69
C ALA A 140 -2.53 11.50 4.86
N GLY A 141 -2.22 10.28 5.26
CA GLY A 141 -2.85 9.61 6.40
C GLY A 141 -3.48 8.29 6.01
N GLU A 142 -2.68 7.22 6.06
CA GLU A 142 -3.21 5.90 6.37
C GLU A 142 -3.91 6.03 7.73
N GLN A 143 -5.21 6.33 7.72
CA GLN A 143 -6.03 6.03 8.89
C GLN A 143 -6.05 4.52 8.99
N HIS A 144 -5.09 4.01 9.76
CA HIS A 144 -5.16 2.68 10.33
C HIS A 144 -6.59 2.52 10.83
N ARG A 145 -7.28 1.54 10.26
CA ARG A 145 -8.48 1.01 10.89
C ARG A 145 -8.11 0.83 12.37
N LYS A 146 -9.05 1.08 13.28
CA LYS A 146 -9.02 0.34 14.55
C LYS A 146 -9.14 -1.12 14.14
N GLU A 147 -8.02 -1.75 13.76
CA GLU A 147 -7.92 -3.19 13.63
C GLU A 147 -8.49 -3.70 14.93
N HIS A 148 -9.45 -4.62 14.85
CA HIS A 148 -9.96 -5.22 16.07
C HIS A 148 -8.75 -5.82 16.78
N PRO A 149 -8.32 -5.27 17.92
CA PRO A 149 -7.06 -5.66 18.53
C PRO A 149 -7.07 -7.13 18.97
N ASN A 150 -8.24 -7.77 18.94
CA ASN A 150 -8.46 -9.16 19.31
C ASN A 150 -8.58 -10.14 18.13
N ALA A 151 -8.24 -9.74 16.90
CA ALA A 151 -8.23 -10.73 15.82
C ALA A 151 -7.10 -11.74 16.07
N LYS A 152 -7.45 -13.04 16.15
CA LYS A 152 -6.51 -14.13 16.52
C LYS A 152 -5.17 -14.08 15.76
N TYR A 153 -5.18 -13.73 14.47
CA TYR A 153 -3.97 -13.69 13.65
C TYR A 153 -3.00 -12.56 14.04
N ILE A 154 -3.48 -11.46 14.63
CA ILE A 154 -2.63 -10.35 15.11
C ILE A 154 -1.82 -10.82 16.31
N ASN A 155 -2.48 -11.48 17.26
CA ASN A 155 -1.83 -12.01 18.47
C ASN A 155 -0.84 -13.14 18.17
N LEU A 156 -1.06 -13.90 17.09
CA LEU A 156 -0.20 -15.02 16.69
C LEU A 156 0.93 -14.61 15.73
N ALA A 157 0.97 -13.37 15.23
CA ALA A 157 1.90 -12.94 14.18
C ALA A 157 3.39 -13.14 14.55
N GLY A 158 3.76 -12.81 15.79
CA GLY A 158 5.12 -13.03 16.30
C GLY A 158 5.48 -14.53 16.35
N GLN A 159 4.65 -15.32 17.05
CA GLN A 159 4.86 -16.77 17.21
C GLN A 159 4.93 -17.51 15.87
N VAL A 160 4.04 -17.18 14.93
CA VAL A 160 4.05 -17.76 13.58
C VAL A 160 5.37 -17.46 12.86
N SER A 161 5.91 -16.26 13.03
CA SER A 161 7.17 -15.88 12.39
C SER A 161 8.38 -16.57 13.01
N ASP A 162 8.36 -16.79 14.33
CA ASP A 162 9.43 -17.49 15.05
C ASP A 162 9.43 -18.99 14.70
N LEU A 163 8.26 -19.64 14.67
CA LEU A 163 8.14 -21.03 14.24
C LEU A 163 8.51 -21.22 12.77
N TYR A 164 8.21 -20.24 11.92
CA TYR A 164 8.64 -20.26 10.53
C TYR A 164 10.17 -20.15 10.40
N LYS A 165 10.80 -19.27 11.18
CA LYS A 165 12.27 -19.16 11.26
C LYS A 165 12.92 -20.43 11.83
N ALA A 166 12.24 -21.12 12.74
CA ALA A 166 12.63 -22.45 13.23
C ALA A 166 12.47 -23.56 12.17
N GLY A 167 11.93 -23.24 11.00
CA GLY A 167 11.86 -24.14 9.84
C GLY A 167 10.58 -24.95 9.73
N LEU A 168 9.55 -24.67 10.55
CA LEU A 168 8.26 -25.34 10.43
C LEU A 168 7.49 -24.82 9.21
N SER A 169 6.81 -25.74 8.51
CA SER A 169 5.87 -25.38 7.45
C SER A 169 4.60 -24.75 8.03
N PHE A 170 3.89 -23.92 7.26
CA PHE A 170 2.62 -23.31 7.71
C PHE A 170 1.56 -24.33 8.15
N ARG A 171 1.59 -25.56 7.64
CA ARG A 171 0.70 -26.64 8.10
C ARG A 171 1.07 -27.12 9.50
N GLN A 172 2.35 -27.37 9.74
CA GLN A 172 2.84 -27.73 11.07
C GLN A 172 2.58 -26.61 12.08
N ILE A 173 2.80 -25.35 11.69
CA ILE A 173 2.48 -24.19 12.54
C ILE A 173 0.98 -24.12 12.84
N ALA A 174 0.12 -24.42 11.86
CA ALA A 174 -1.32 -24.44 12.04
C ALA A 174 -1.76 -25.53 13.03
N GLU A 175 -1.17 -26.72 12.93
CA GLU A 175 -1.39 -27.84 13.85
C GLU A 175 -0.89 -27.52 15.26
N GLU A 176 0.34 -27.02 15.38
CA GLU A 176 0.99 -26.66 16.66
C GLU A 176 0.18 -25.58 17.41
N LEU A 177 -0.29 -24.56 16.69
CA LEU A 177 -1.05 -23.45 17.28
C LEU A 177 -2.57 -23.72 17.37
N GLY A 178 -3.05 -24.87 16.88
CA GLY A 178 -4.47 -25.21 16.87
C GLY A 178 -5.34 -24.23 16.06
N VAL A 179 -4.80 -23.68 14.97
CA VAL A 179 -5.51 -22.72 14.10
C VAL A 179 -5.58 -23.20 12.65
N CYS A 180 -6.44 -22.58 11.84
CA CYS A 180 -6.49 -22.91 10.42
C CYS A 180 -5.31 -22.31 9.64
N PHE A 181 -4.92 -22.97 8.55
CA PHE A 181 -3.85 -22.54 7.65
C PHE A 181 -3.96 -21.07 7.22
N SER A 182 -5.17 -20.59 6.91
CA SER A 182 -5.41 -19.21 6.49
C SER A 182 -5.13 -18.19 7.61
N THR A 183 -5.27 -18.59 8.88
CA THR A 183 -4.90 -17.74 10.03
C THR A 183 -3.39 -17.61 10.14
N VAL A 184 -2.65 -18.72 9.99
CA VAL A 184 -1.17 -18.72 9.96
C VAL A 184 -0.67 -17.85 8.82
N GLN A 185 -1.23 -18.02 7.62
CA GLN A 185 -0.82 -17.22 6.46
C GLN A 185 -1.04 -15.72 6.68
N ARG A 186 -2.19 -15.32 7.26
CA ARG A 186 -2.46 -13.91 7.57
C ARG A 186 -1.54 -13.36 8.65
N ALA A 187 -1.27 -14.14 9.69
CA ALA A 187 -0.37 -13.79 10.78
C ALA A 187 1.07 -13.59 10.26
N PHE A 188 1.52 -14.47 9.35
CA PHE A 188 2.82 -14.35 8.68
C PHE A 188 2.88 -13.11 7.78
N ASP A 189 1.89 -12.92 6.90
CA ASP A 189 1.84 -11.78 5.98
C ASP A 189 1.82 -10.44 6.74
N LEU A 190 1.15 -10.38 7.91
CA LEU A 190 1.12 -9.21 8.78
C LEU A 190 2.51 -8.83 9.29
N ASN A 191 3.30 -9.80 9.75
CA ASN A 191 4.64 -9.55 10.27
C ASN A 191 5.68 -9.29 9.15
N ASN A 192 5.33 -9.63 7.90
CA ASN A 192 6.16 -9.42 6.71
C ASN A 192 5.52 -8.41 5.74
N CYS A 193 4.74 -7.47 6.26
CA CYS A 193 3.90 -6.58 5.45
C CYS A 193 4.69 -5.78 4.41
N THR A 194 5.90 -5.34 4.73
CA THR A 194 6.81 -4.65 3.81
C THR A 194 7.21 -5.56 2.65
N ALA A 195 7.67 -6.78 2.93
CA ALA A 195 8.05 -7.75 1.91
C ALA A 195 6.87 -8.18 1.03
N VAL A 196 5.67 -8.34 1.62
CA VAL A 196 4.44 -8.64 0.86
C VAL A 196 4.09 -7.48 -0.07
N LYS A 197 4.14 -6.23 0.43
CA LYS A 197 3.90 -5.03 -0.36
C LYS A 197 4.91 -4.90 -1.49
N GLU A 198 6.20 -5.07 -1.22
CA GLU A 198 7.26 -5.02 -2.24
C GLU A 198 7.09 -6.09 -3.32
N ALA A 199 6.75 -7.32 -2.94
CA ALA A 199 6.50 -8.39 -3.90
C ALA A 199 5.32 -8.03 -4.82
N ALA A 200 4.22 -7.53 -4.23
CA ALA A 200 3.05 -7.09 -4.98
C ALA A 200 3.35 -5.89 -5.89
N CYS A 201 4.12 -4.90 -5.43
CA CYS A 201 4.58 -3.79 -6.27
C CYS A 201 5.49 -4.23 -7.43
N LYS A 202 6.13 -5.40 -7.33
CA LYS A 202 6.93 -6.02 -8.40
C LYS A 202 6.11 -6.99 -9.27
N GLY A 203 4.80 -7.12 -9.05
CA GLY A 203 3.96 -8.08 -9.77
C GLY A 203 4.17 -9.54 -9.37
N THR A 204 4.91 -9.78 -8.29
CA THR A 204 5.25 -11.12 -7.81
C THR A 204 4.48 -11.46 -6.53
N VAL A 205 4.51 -12.73 -6.14
CA VAL A 205 3.93 -13.19 -4.88
C VAL A 205 5.07 -13.49 -3.92
N LEU A 206 5.00 -13.00 -2.68
CA LEU A 206 5.93 -13.39 -1.64
C LEU A 206 5.94 -14.93 -1.54
N ARG A 207 7.12 -15.53 -1.65
CA ARG A 207 7.27 -16.97 -1.47
C ARG A 207 7.06 -17.28 0.02
N ARG A 208 5.93 -17.94 0.31
CA ARG A 208 5.48 -18.31 1.68
C ARG A 208 5.85 -19.74 2.08
N THR A 209 6.30 -20.55 1.13
CA THR A 209 6.62 -21.96 1.41
C THR A 209 8.02 -22.05 1.97
N GLY A 210 8.10 -22.15 3.30
CA GLY A 210 9.29 -22.58 4.01
C GLY A 210 9.50 -24.08 3.77
N ARG A 211 10.60 -24.39 3.10
CA ARG A 211 11.12 -25.73 2.76
C ARG A 211 10.16 -26.62 1.95
N LEU A 212 10.75 -27.51 1.17
CA LEU A 212 10.00 -28.56 0.49
C LEU A 212 9.39 -29.47 1.55
N ASN A 213 8.17 -29.96 1.35
CA ASN A 213 7.59 -31.07 2.12
C ASN A 213 8.31 -32.42 1.84
N THR A 214 9.56 -32.34 1.41
CA THR A 214 10.41 -33.45 1.01
C THR A 214 11.47 -33.61 2.09
N PRO A 215 11.67 -34.83 2.64
CA PRO A 215 12.70 -35.07 3.64
C PRO A 215 14.08 -34.58 3.16
N PRO A 216 14.92 -34.01 4.03
CA PRO A 216 16.20 -33.45 3.66
C PRO A 216 17.13 -34.48 2.97
N GLU A 217 17.07 -35.74 3.39
CA GLU A 217 17.80 -36.85 2.76
C GLU A 217 17.42 -37.05 1.29
N VAL A 218 16.12 -36.95 0.99
CA VAL A 218 15.60 -37.08 -0.37
C VAL A 218 16.00 -35.88 -1.21
N VAL A 219 15.98 -34.67 -0.62
CA VAL A 219 16.47 -33.45 -1.28
C VAL A 219 17.96 -33.58 -1.61
N ALA A 220 18.80 -34.01 -0.67
CA ALA A 220 20.23 -34.24 -0.88
C ALA A 220 20.47 -35.25 -2.01
N SER A 221 19.75 -36.38 -2.00
CA SER A 221 19.81 -37.40 -3.05
C SER A 221 19.46 -36.84 -4.43
N VAL A 222 18.41 -36.01 -4.52
CA VAL A 222 18.03 -35.32 -5.77
C VAL A 222 19.09 -34.31 -6.20
N CYS A 223 19.68 -33.55 -5.29
CA CYS A 223 20.77 -32.62 -5.58
C CYS A 223 21.98 -33.34 -6.18
N THR A 224 22.41 -34.47 -5.60
CA THR A 224 23.51 -35.29 -6.13
C THR A 224 23.19 -35.81 -7.53
N ALA A 225 21.96 -36.25 -7.77
CA ALA A 225 21.54 -36.71 -9.10
C ALA A 225 21.50 -35.57 -10.14
N LEU A 226 21.07 -34.37 -9.75
CA LEU A 226 21.08 -33.19 -10.62
C LEU A 226 22.51 -32.73 -10.93
N GLN A 227 23.45 -32.81 -9.97
CA GLN A 227 24.87 -32.55 -10.18
C GLN A 227 25.51 -33.56 -11.15
N ASN A 228 25.08 -34.82 -11.08
CA ASN A 228 25.48 -35.88 -12.01
C ASN A 228 24.77 -35.80 -13.38
N ASN A 229 24.16 -34.66 -13.71
CA ASN A 229 23.45 -34.40 -14.97
C ASN A 229 22.33 -35.41 -15.29
N GLN A 230 21.77 -36.10 -14.30
CA GLN A 230 20.61 -36.96 -14.53
C GLN A 230 19.41 -36.11 -14.97
N SER A 231 18.65 -36.63 -15.93
CA SER A 231 17.45 -35.93 -16.41
C SER A 231 16.38 -35.86 -15.32
N ILE A 232 15.59 -34.79 -15.30
CA ILE A 232 14.43 -34.65 -14.38
C ILE A 232 13.49 -35.85 -14.52
N HIS A 233 13.35 -36.39 -15.73
CA HIS A 233 12.51 -37.55 -16.00
C HIS A 233 13.05 -38.83 -15.37
N SER A 234 14.36 -39.08 -15.45
CA SER A 234 14.99 -40.26 -14.83
C SER A 234 14.97 -40.18 -13.30
N ILE A 235 15.17 -38.99 -12.74
CA ILE A 235 15.08 -38.76 -11.29
C ILE A 235 13.64 -39.00 -10.79
N SER A 236 12.65 -38.49 -11.52
CA SER A 236 11.23 -38.69 -11.21
C SER A 236 10.85 -40.17 -11.21
N ARG A 237 11.28 -40.92 -12.24
CA ARG A 237 10.98 -42.35 -12.37
C ARG A 237 11.69 -43.20 -11.32
N SER A 238 12.94 -42.89 -10.98
CA SER A 238 13.71 -43.65 -10.00
C SER A 238 13.30 -43.40 -8.55
N ARG A 239 12.91 -42.16 -8.21
CA ARG A 239 12.60 -41.76 -6.83
C ARG A 239 11.11 -41.59 -6.53
N GLY A 240 10.24 -41.79 -7.52
CA GLY A 240 8.80 -41.61 -7.36
C GLY A 240 8.37 -40.17 -7.06
N MET A 241 9.19 -39.19 -7.44
CA MET A 241 8.93 -37.77 -7.17
C MET A 241 8.28 -37.07 -8.35
N ASP A 242 7.37 -36.14 -8.06
CA ASP A 242 6.80 -35.27 -9.08
C ASP A 242 7.88 -34.39 -9.74
N ARG A 243 7.76 -34.20 -11.05
CA ARG A 243 8.74 -33.45 -11.85
C ARG A 243 8.78 -31.97 -11.46
N GLY A 244 7.66 -31.40 -11.01
CA GLY A 244 7.59 -30.03 -10.49
C GLY A 244 8.44 -29.85 -9.24
N THR A 245 8.40 -30.83 -8.33
CA THR A 245 9.24 -30.83 -7.11
C THR A 245 10.74 -30.84 -7.46
N ILE A 246 11.14 -31.66 -8.43
CA ILE A 246 12.54 -31.74 -8.88
C ILE A 246 12.97 -30.44 -9.58
N ARG A 247 12.12 -29.84 -10.43
CA ARG A 247 12.39 -28.52 -11.03
C ARG A 247 12.60 -27.45 -9.96
N ARG A 248 11.79 -27.48 -8.91
CA ARG A 248 11.88 -26.54 -7.79
C ARG A 248 13.19 -26.69 -7.02
N ILE A 249 13.61 -27.92 -6.71
CA ILE A 249 14.93 -28.20 -6.11
C ILE A 249 16.04 -27.62 -6.98
N ARG A 250 15.98 -27.82 -8.30
CA ARG A 250 16.97 -27.29 -9.25
C ARG A 250 17.02 -25.76 -9.24
N GLU A 251 15.87 -25.08 -9.16
CA GLU A 251 15.81 -23.62 -9.04
C GLU A 251 16.42 -23.14 -7.72
N MET A 252 16.12 -23.81 -6.60
CA MET A 252 16.69 -23.48 -5.29
C MET A 252 18.22 -23.67 -5.24
N MET A 253 18.75 -24.67 -5.96
CA MET A 253 20.19 -24.84 -6.12
C MET A 253 20.83 -23.69 -6.90
N LYS A 254 20.13 -23.15 -7.91
CA LYS A 254 20.64 -22.01 -8.71
C LYS A 254 20.59 -20.69 -7.95
N SER A 255 19.60 -20.50 -7.07
CA SER A 255 19.47 -19.29 -6.25
C SER A 255 20.39 -19.30 -5.01
N GLY A 256 21.04 -20.42 -4.70
CA GLY A 256 21.84 -20.56 -3.48
C GLY A 256 21.02 -20.67 -2.19
N GLU A 257 19.72 -20.95 -2.30
CA GLU A 257 18.79 -21.06 -1.16
C GLU A 257 18.85 -22.42 -0.45
N LEU A 258 19.57 -23.39 -1.02
CA LEU A 258 19.79 -24.71 -0.42
C LEU A 258 21.15 -24.72 0.28
N ASP A 259 21.11 -24.53 1.60
CA ASP A 259 22.26 -24.81 2.47
C ASP A 259 22.40 -26.33 2.59
N LEU A 260 23.25 -26.91 1.74
CA LEU A 260 23.64 -28.32 1.79
C LEU A 260 24.72 -28.48 2.86
N GLY A 261 24.31 -28.31 4.13
CA GLY A 261 25.14 -28.64 5.30
C GLY A 261 25.46 -30.12 5.35
#